data_AF-A0A8S3G0V7-F1
#
_entry.id   AF-A0A8S3G0V7-F1
#
_cell.length_a   1.000
_cell.length_b   1.000
_cell.length_c   1.000
_cell.angle_alpha   90.00
_cell.angle_beta   90.00
_cell.angle_gamma   90.00
#
_symmetry.space_group_name_H-M   'P 1'
#
loop_
_entity.id
_entity.type
_entity.pdbx_description
1 polymer ?
#
loop_
_entity_poly.entity_id
_entity_poly.type
_entity_poly.pdbx_seq_one_letter_code
_entity_poly.pdbx_strand_id
1 'polypeptide(L)'
;MEEEKQKNLKLLKEEGSTCISGLDAQATIVLATVKGDVHDIGKNIVGVVLGCNNYRVIDLGVMTPCDKILKIAKEENADFIGLSGLITPSLDEMIVVAKEMQRLNFHIPLLIGGATTS
;
A
#
# COMPACT_ATOMS: atom_id res chain seq x y z
N MET A 1 30.70 -11.19 -19.57
CA MET A 1 30.93 -10.09 -18.60
C MET A 1 29.74 -9.15 -18.55
N GLU A 2 29.27 -8.59 -19.67
CA GLU A 2 28.09 -7.69 -19.67
C GLU A 2 26.76 -8.43 -19.43
N GLU A 3 26.56 -9.62 -20.00
CA GLU A 3 25.34 -10.44 -19.76
C GLU A 3 25.19 -10.90 -18.31
N GLU A 4 26.30 -11.21 -17.66
CA GLU A 4 26.33 -11.68 -16.27
C GLU A 4 25.99 -10.53 -15.30
N LYS A 5 26.43 -9.32 -15.63
CA LYS A 5 26.07 -8.08 -14.93
C LYS A 5 24.58 -7.76 -15.08
N GLN A 6 24.00 -7.98 -16.27
CA GLN A 6 22.57 -7.80 -16.50
C GLN A 6 21.72 -8.85 -15.78
N LYS A 7 22.20 -10.09 -15.70
CA LYS A 7 21.56 -11.16 -14.93
C LYS A 7 21.56 -10.84 -13.42
N ASN A 8 22.69 -10.40 -12.90
CA ASN A 8 22.82 -9.99 -11.49
C ASN A 8 21.99 -8.73 -11.18
N LEU A 9 21.88 -7.79 -12.12
CA LEU A 9 21.03 -6.59 -11.96
C LEU A 9 19.52 -6.94 -11.97
N LYS A 10 19.13 -8.01 -12.65
CA LYS A 10 17.77 -8.57 -12.60
C LYS A 10 17.49 -9.26 -11.27
N LEU A 11 18.43 -10.09 -10.80
CA LEU A 11 18.32 -10.74 -9.48
C LEU A 11 18.23 -9.70 -8.34
N LEU A 12 19.03 -8.64 -8.37
CA LEU A 12 18.98 -7.58 -7.34
C LEU A 12 17.66 -6.80 -7.33
N LYS A 13 16.95 -6.73 -8.47
CA LYS A 13 15.60 -6.13 -8.54
C LYS A 13 14.51 -7.10 -8.05
N GLU A 14 14.71 -8.41 -8.19
CA GLU A 14 13.84 -9.44 -7.65
C GLU A 14 14.04 -9.62 -6.14
N GLU A 15 15.28 -9.54 -5.63
CA GLU A 15 15.60 -9.65 -4.20
C GLU A 15 15.20 -8.42 -3.38
N GLY A 16 15.11 -7.24 -4.01
CA GLY A 16 14.62 -6.00 -3.38
C GLY A 16 13.10 -5.96 -3.14
N SER A 17 12.38 -6.96 -3.66
CA SER A 17 10.98 -7.22 -3.36
C SER A 17 10.92 -8.64 -2.82
N THR A 18 11.11 -8.81 -1.51
CA THR A 18 10.95 -10.10 -0.82
C THR A 18 9.53 -10.60 -0.98
N CYS A 19 9.23 -11.18 -2.13
CA CYS A 19 8.15 -12.12 -2.33
C CYS A 19 8.70 -13.47 -1.86
N ILE A 20 8.18 -13.97 -0.74
CA ILE A 20 8.43 -15.32 -0.27
C ILE A 20 7.72 -16.26 -1.26
N SER A 21 8.36 -16.54 -2.39
CA SER A 21 7.83 -17.42 -3.42
C SER A 21 7.91 -18.88 -2.93
N GLY A 22 6.86 -19.34 -2.27
CA GLY A 22 6.73 -20.71 -1.77
C GLY A 22 5.60 -20.94 -0.76
N LEU A 23 4.99 -19.89 -0.21
CA LEU A 23 3.71 -19.94 0.48
C LEU A 23 2.75 -18.99 -0.21
N ASP A 24 1.56 -19.45 -0.59
CA ASP A 24 0.49 -18.57 -1.04
C ASP A 24 0.24 -17.53 0.07
N ALA A 25 0.38 -16.25 -0.27
CA ALA A 25 0.13 -15.16 0.68
C ALA A 25 -1.33 -15.25 1.16
N GLN A 26 -1.57 -15.01 2.45
CA GLN A 26 -2.92 -15.15 3.03
C GLN A 26 -3.91 -14.15 2.41
N ALA A 27 -3.42 -12.94 2.13
CA ALA A 27 -4.14 -11.87 1.44
C ALA A 27 -3.14 -10.81 0.94
N THR A 28 -3.57 -10.00 -0.03
CA THR A 28 -2.84 -8.85 -0.56
C THR A 28 -3.40 -7.56 0.02
N ILE A 29 -2.53 -6.69 0.56
CA ILE A 29 -2.91 -5.39 1.09
C ILE A 29 -2.13 -4.27 0.40
N VAL A 30 -2.84 -3.21 0.00
CA VAL A 30 -2.23 -1.96 -0.47
C VAL A 30 -2.20 -0.96 0.67
N LEU A 31 -1.02 -0.45 1.01
CA LEU A 31 -0.82 0.58 2.03
C LEU A 31 -0.35 1.88 1.38
N ALA A 32 -0.91 3.01 1.80
CA ALA A 32 -0.51 4.33 1.32
C ALA A 32 -0.74 5.41 2.38
N THR A 33 0.14 6.41 2.42
CA THR A 33 -0.20 7.69 3.06
C THR A 33 -0.90 8.57 2.02
N VAL A 34 -2.01 9.19 2.41
CA VAL A 34 -2.82 10.02 1.51
C VAL A 34 -2.08 11.26 1.01
N LYS A 35 -2.60 11.87 -0.04
CA LYS A 35 -2.06 13.09 -0.62
C LYS A 35 -1.91 14.17 0.45
N GLY A 36 -0.79 14.90 0.40
CA GLY A 36 -0.52 16.00 1.32
C GLY A 36 -0.01 15.57 2.70
N ASP A 37 0.09 14.26 2.96
CA ASP A 37 0.63 13.74 4.22
C ASP A 37 1.89 12.89 3.99
N VAL A 38 2.89 13.13 4.84
CA VAL A 38 4.21 12.47 4.85
C VAL A 38 4.39 11.56 6.06
N HIS A 39 3.47 11.58 7.01
CA HIS A 39 3.61 10.81 8.23
C HIS A 39 3.28 9.34 7.94
N ASP A 40 4.31 8.50 7.95
CA ASP A 40 4.25 7.10 7.52
C ASP A 40 4.74 6.10 8.56
N ILE A 41 5.19 6.55 9.74
CA ILE A 41 5.69 5.67 10.81
C ILE A 41 4.66 4.59 11.14
N GLY A 42 3.39 4.99 11.35
CA GLY A 42 2.30 4.04 11.63
C GLY A 42 2.09 3.03 10.50
N LYS A 43 2.05 3.50 9.25
CA LYS A 43 1.96 2.65 8.05
C LYS A 43 3.10 1.63 7.99
N ASN A 44 4.33 2.06 8.23
CA ASN A 44 5.51 1.21 8.10
C ASN A 44 5.54 0.12 9.18
N ILE A 45 5.14 0.45 10.42
CA ILE A 45 5.00 -0.55 11.48
C ILE A 45 3.95 -1.60 11.09
N VAL A 46 2.78 -1.17 10.62
CA VAL A 46 1.71 -2.08 10.18
C VAL A 46 2.17 -2.94 8.99
N GLY A 47 2.88 -2.36 8.02
CA GLY A 47 3.44 -3.07 6.88
C GLY A 47 4.43 -4.16 7.28
N VAL A 48 5.34 -3.87 8.22
CA VAL A 48 6.27 -4.87 8.78
C VAL A 48 5.51 -5.99 9.49
N VAL A 49 4.54 -5.65 10.34
CA VAL A 49 3.74 -6.64 11.06
C VAL A 49 2.97 -7.55 10.09
N LEU A 50 2.32 -7.00 9.07
CA LEU A 50 1.59 -7.78 8.07
C LEU A 50 2.51 -8.67 7.25
N GLY A 51 3.67 -8.15 6.83
CA GLY A 51 4.70 -8.95 6.15
C GLY A 51 5.20 -10.12 7.00
N CYS A 52 5.42 -9.92 8.30
CA CYS A 52 5.76 -11.00 9.24
C CYS A 52 4.63 -12.05 9.39
N ASN A 53 3.40 -11.72 9.04
CA ASN A 53 2.23 -12.60 9.11
C ASN A 53 1.83 -13.19 7.75
N ASN A 54 2.76 -13.26 6.79
CA ASN A 54 2.54 -13.88 5.47
C ASN A 54 1.44 -13.19 4.63
N TYR A 55 1.26 -11.88 4.81
CA TYR A 55 0.49 -11.03 3.89
C TYR A 55 1.40 -10.47 2.80
N ARG A 56 0.86 -10.31 1.59
CA ARG A 56 1.54 -9.59 0.52
C ARG A 56 1.27 -8.09 0.69
N VAL A 57 2.28 -7.36 1.14
CA VAL A 57 2.17 -5.92 1.40
C VAL A 57 2.70 -5.13 0.20
N ILE A 58 1.84 -4.31 -0.41
CA ILE A 58 2.20 -3.35 -1.44
C ILE A 58 2.18 -1.96 -0.83
N ASP A 59 3.35 -1.40 -0.59
CA ASP A 59 3.49 -0.06 -0.05
C ASP A 59 3.67 0.97 -1.17
N LEU A 60 2.75 1.93 -1.28
CA LEU A 60 2.78 3.00 -2.27
C LEU A 60 3.59 4.23 -1.79
N GLY A 61 4.02 4.22 -0.54
CA GLY A 61 4.77 5.30 0.09
C GLY A 61 3.89 6.45 0.58
N VAL A 62 4.48 7.65 0.56
CA VAL A 62 3.87 8.88 1.06
C VAL A 62 3.26 9.76 -0.02
N MET A 63 2.36 10.67 0.38
CA MET A 63 1.73 11.64 -0.52
C MET A 63 1.08 11.00 -1.76
N THR A 64 0.40 9.88 -1.59
CA THR A 64 -0.14 9.10 -2.70
C THR A 64 -1.53 9.62 -3.12
N PRO A 65 -1.74 9.98 -4.41
CA PRO A 65 -3.05 10.39 -4.91
C PRO A 65 -4.07 9.25 -4.91
N CYS A 66 -5.36 9.58 -4.72
CA CYS A 66 -6.48 8.63 -4.73
C CYS A 66 -6.47 7.71 -5.96
N ASP A 67 -6.34 8.27 -7.16
CA ASP A 67 -6.36 7.52 -8.42
C ASP A 67 -5.27 6.43 -8.46
N LYS A 68 -4.08 6.74 -7.93
CA LYS A 68 -2.96 5.79 -7.88
C LYS A 68 -3.26 4.66 -6.90
N ILE A 69 -3.84 4.96 -5.74
CA ILE A 69 -4.22 3.96 -4.73
C ILE A 69 -5.22 2.98 -5.32
N LEU A 70 -6.31 3.49 -5.91
CA LEU A 70 -7.38 2.65 -6.46
C LEU A 70 -6.93 1.86 -7.70
N LYS A 71 -6.10 2.48 -8.55
CA LYS A 71 -5.52 1.81 -9.71
C LYS A 71 -4.68 0.61 -9.29
N ILE A 72 -3.71 0.81 -8.38
CA ILE A 72 -2.83 -0.28 -7.95
C ILE A 72 -3.62 -1.34 -7.17
N ALA A 73 -4.57 -0.94 -6.32
CA ALA A 73 -5.44 -1.89 -5.63
C ALA A 73 -6.20 -2.81 -6.60
N LYS A 74 -6.61 -2.30 -7.77
CA LYS A 74 -7.25 -3.10 -8.82
C LYS A 74 -6.26 -3.96 -9.60
N GLU A 75 -5.13 -3.39 -10.02
CA GLU A 75 -4.09 -4.09 -10.79
C GLU A 75 -3.52 -5.28 -10.02
N GLU A 76 -3.39 -5.13 -8.70
CA GLU A 76 -2.81 -6.10 -7.80
C GLU A 76 -3.84 -7.02 -7.13
N ASN A 77 -5.13 -6.86 -7.46
CA ASN A 77 -6.25 -7.60 -6.85
C ASN A 77 -6.18 -7.57 -5.31
N ALA A 78 -6.06 -6.38 -4.74
CA ALA A 78 -5.93 -6.21 -3.30
C ALA A 78 -7.19 -6.67 -2.55
N ASP A 79 -7.00 -7.41 -1.47
CA ASP A 79 -8.07 -7.81 -0.55
C ASP A 79 -8.40 -6.69 0.45
N PHE A 80 -7.43 -5.79 0.70
CA PHE A 80 -7.59 -4.65 1.62
C PHE A 80 -6.86 -3.41 1.10
N ILE A 81 -7.43 -2.23 1.39
CA ILE A 81 -6.76 -0.94 1.20
C ILE A 81 -6.57 -0.30 2.58
N GLY A 82 -5.32 0.00 2.96
CA GLY A 82 -4.99 0.74 4.17
C GLY A 82 -4.49 2.15 3.87
N LEU A 83 -5.17 3.14 4.43
CA LEU A 83 -4.77 4.54 4.36
C LEU A 83 -4.18 4.99 5.70
N SER A 84 -3.06 5.69 5.62
CA SER A 84 -2.39 6.31 6.75
C SER A 84 -2.42 7.83 6.62
N GLY A 85 -2.49 8.50 7.75
CA GLY A 85 -2.31 9.94 7.90
C GLY A 85 -2.12 10.28 9.38
N LEU A 86 -1.76 11.51 9.70
CA LEU A 86 -1.59 11.98 11.09
C LEU A 86 -2.38 13.27 11.35
N ILE A 87 -2.36 14.18 10.39
CA ILE A 87 -2.92 15.53 10.53
C ILE A 87 -4.41 15.54 10.15
N THR A 88 -5.17 16.50 10.70
CA THR A 88 -6.61 16.65 10.41
C THR A 88 -6.93 16.76 8.91
N PRO A 89 -6.17 17.51 8.07
CA PRO A 89 -6.40 17.56 6.62
C PRO A 89 -6.31 16.19 5.91
N SER A 90 -5.58 15.23 6.49
CA SER A 90 -5.46 13.89 5.92
C SER A 90 -6.77 13.11 5.99
N LEU A 91 -7.60 13.38 6.99
CA LEU A 91 -8.91 12.74 7.10
C LEU A 91 -9.84 13.16 5.96
N ASP A 92 -9.78 14.43 5.53
CA ASP A 92 -10.56 14.91 4.38
C ASP A 92 -10.16 14.19 3.09
N GLU A 93 -8.85 13.97 2.87
CA GLU A 93 -8.34 13.20 1.74
C GLU A 93 -8.74 11.72 1.83
N MET A 94 -8.75 11.13 3.02
CA MET A 94 -9.27 9.76 3.23
C MET A 94 -10.76 9.65 2.91
N ILE A 95 -11.57 10.68 3.25
CA ILE A 95 -12.98 10.76 2.88
C ILE A 95 -13.15 10.82 1.37
N VAL A 96 -12.28 11.55 0.65
CA VAL A 96 -12.28 11.59 -0.82
C VAL A 96 -12.05 10.19 -1.38
N VAL A 97 -11.07 9.44 -0.87
CA VAL A 97 -10.83 8.05 -1.30
C VAL A 97 -12.06 7.17 -1.07
N ALA A 98 -12.69 7.25 0.10
CA ALA A 98 -13.89 6.49 0.42
C ALA A 98 -15.06 6.80 -0.52
N LYS A 99 -15.27 8.08 -0.86
CA LYS A 99 -16.30 8.51 -1.82
C LYS A 99 -16.01 7.99 -3.22
N GLU A 100 -14.76 8.03 -3.67
CA GLU A 100 -14.38 7.50 -4.97
C GLU A 100 -14.51 5.98 -5.04
N MET A 101 -14.23 5.27 -3.96
CA MET A 101 -14.51 3.84 -3.87
C MET A 101 -16.00 3.54 -4.04
N GLN A 102 -16.88 4.28 -3.37
CA GLN A 102 -18.33 4.14 -3.55
C GLN A 102 -18.76 4.47 -4.99
N ARG A 103 -18.25 5.56 -5.57
CA ARG A 103 -18.54 5.98 -6.95
C ARG A 103 -18.14 4.92 -7.98
N LEU A 104 -17.03 4.21 -7.73
CA LEU A 104 -16.48 3.17 -8.60
C LEU A 104 -16.98 1.76 -8.25
N ASN A 105 -17.91 1.61 -7.29
CA ASN A 105 -18.39 0.33 -6.77
C ASN A 105 -17.24 -0.60 -6.32
N PHE A 106 -16.23 -0.03 -5.65
CA PHE A 106 -15.19 -0.80 -4.99
C PHE A 106 -15.77 -1.48 -3.73
N HIS A 107 -15.73 -2.80 -3.70
CA HIS A 107 -16.19 -3.61 -2.55
C HIS A 107 -15.07 -4.05 -1.61
N ILE A 108 -13.84 -3.62 -1.88
CA ILE A 108 -12.66 -3.93 -1.08
C ILE A 108 -12.75 -3.16 0.26
N PRO A 109 -12.57 -3.81 1.42
CA PRO A 109 -12.53 -3.12 2.70
C PRO A 109 -11.46 -2.02 2.77
N LEU A 110 -11.87 -0.86 3.30
CA LEU A 110 -11.01 0.30 3.52
C LEU A 110 -10.66 0.42 5.00
N LEU A 111 -9.37 0.41 5.33
CA LEU A 111 -8.83 0.61 6.66
C LEU A 111 -8.28 2.05 6.76
N ILE A 112 -8.70 2.78 7.79
CA ILE A 112 -8.28 4.16 8.05
C ILE A 112 -7.48 4.20 9.36
N GLY A 113 -6.28 4.78 9.33
CA GLY A 113 -5.41 4.86 10.51
C GLY A 113 -4.68 6.19 10.67
N GLY A 114 -4.40 6.52 11.93
CA GLY A 114 -3.46 7.57 12.37
C GLY A 114 -3.98 9.01 12.38
N ALA A 115 -5.09 9.34 11.70
CA ALA A 115 -5.63 10.70 11.71
C ALA A 115 -6.37 11.00 13.02
N THR A 116 -6.05 12.15 13.64
CA THR A 116 -6.78 12.64 14.84
C THR A 116 -8.11 13.24 14.42
N THR A 117 -9.20 12.79 15.04
CA THR A 117 -10.55 13.35 14.86
C THR A 117 -10.81 14.43 15.92
N SER A 118 -11.57 15.47 15.58
CA SER A 118 -11.96 16.57 16.47
C SER A 118 -13.48 16.68 16.54
#